data_AF-A0AAD6ATA9-F1
#
_entry.id   AF-A0AAD6ATA9-F1
#
_cell.length_a   1.000
_cell.length_b   1.000
_cell.length_c   1.000
_cell.angle_alpha   90.00
_cell.angle_beta   90.00
_cell.angle_gamma   90.00
#
_symmetry.space_group_name_H-M   'P 1'
#
loop_
_entity.id
_entity.type
_entity.pdbx_description
1 polymer ?
#
loop_
_entity_poly.entity_id
_entity_poly.type
_entity_poly.pdbx_seq_one_letter_code
_entity_poly.pdbx_strand_id
1 'polypeptide(L)'
;MLYNFFANSPNARRKTEARAVSGLIDEQFVLLLTLFEDLSRVTKFMSDQLQYPSLELSSAMDLADSVIATLTDRRTEESWREIRDRASDLCTKANVNHNETPERRQAQPPRHLQEFVVEAQIERTPVTSLDALHTECFYPEIDRLVVEMRRRFSTEAGGVLSGVSALSPKHASFVDNKCLQPMAKFYGVTEENLTPELHQRVIDIFASNHNNRRIVLL
;
A
#
# COMPACT_ATOMS: atom_id res chain seq x y z
N MET A 1 -14.08 8.89 26.10
CA MET A 1 -15.55 8.85 25.90
C MET A 1 -16.10 7.42 25.75
N LEU A 2 -15.48 6.56 24.92
CA LEU A 2 -15.87 5.13 24.76
C LEU A 2 -15.72 4.28 26.05
N TYR A 3 -14.66 4.49 26.83
CA TYR A 3 -14.48 3.80 28.12
C TYR A 3 -15.64 4.05 29.09
N ASN A 4 -16.12 5.30 29.22
CA ASN A 4 -17.23 5.65 30.10
C ASN A 4 -18.55 5.01 29.66
N PHE A 5 -18.75 4.81 28.35
CA PHE A 5 -19.91 4.13 27.81
C PHE A 5 -19.92 2.62 28.14
N PHE A 6 -18.78 1.93 28.05
CA PHE A 6 -18.68 0.50 28.37
C PHE A 6 -18.47 0.20 29.86
N ALA A 7 -17.87 1.12 30.63
CA ALA A 7 -17.66 0.99 32.07
C ALA A 7 -18.98 0.98 32.86
N ASN A 8 -20.03 1.58 32.30
CA ASN A 8 -21.41 1.58 32.81
C ASN A 8 -22.26 0.40 32.30
N SER A 9 -21.67 -0.56 31.56
CA SER A 9 -22.39 -1.76 31.15
C SER A 9 -22.66 -2.67 32.35
N PRO A 10 -23.90 -3.19 32.52
CA PRO A 10 -24.22 -4.15 33.58
C PRO A 10 -23.51 -5.51 33.39
N ASN A 11 -22.94 -5.76 32.22
CA ASN A 11 -22.25 -7.00 31.90
C ASN A 11 -20.77 -6.92 32.31
N ALA A 12 -20.40 -7.63 33.38
CA ALA A 12 -19.05 -7.67 33.93
C ALA A 12 -17.98 -8.12 32.92
N ARG A 13 -18.33 -9.03 31.99
CA ARG A 13 -17.42 -9.47 30.93
C ARG A 13 -17.13 -8.34 29.95
N ARG A 14 -18.16 -7.63 29.48
CA ARG A 14 -17.99 -6.46 28.59
C ARG A 14 -17.19 -5.34 29.26
N LYS A 15 -17.38 -5.12 30.56
CA LYS A 15 -16.58 -4.15 31.33
C LYS A 15 -15.11 -4.53 31.39
N THR A 16 -14.82 -5.83 31.55
CA THR A 16 -13.44 -6.36 31.58
C THR A 16 -12.79 -6.26 30.20
N GLU A 17 -13.49 -6.65 29.15
CA GLU A 17 -13.02 -6.54 27.76
C GLU A 17 -12.76 -5.07 27.37
N ALA A 18 -13.68 -4.16 27.68
CA ALA A 18 -13.50 -2.73 27.39
C ALA A 18 -12.32 -2.11 28.16
N ARG A 19 -12.09 -2.54 29.41
CA ARG A 19 -10.91 -2.11 30.18
C ARG A 19 -9.62 -2.66 29.58
N ALA A 20 -9.63 -3.92 29.14
CA ALA A 20 -8.47 -4.52 28.48
C ALA A 20 -8.12 -3.78 27.18
N VAL A 21 -9.10 -3.51 26.32
CA VAL A 21 -8.90 -2.74 25.08
C VAL A 21 -8.46 -1.32 25.37
N SER A 22 -9.06 -0.66 26.36
CA SER A 22 -8.67 0.70 26.75
C SER A 22 -7.22 0.76 27.26
N GLY A 23 -6.71 -0.32 27.86
CA GLY A 23 -5.31 -0.41 28.29
C GLY A 23 -4.32 -0.68 27.15
N LEU A 24 -4.79 -1.00 25.94
CA LEU A 24 -3.96 -1.16 24.73
C LEU A 24 -3.85 0.13 23.91
N ILE A 25 -4.73 1.11 24.15
CA ILE A 25 -4.73 2.39 23.44
C ILE A 25 -3.85 3.36 24.25
N ASP A 26 -2.55 3.25 24.03
CA ASP A 26 -1.53 4.16 24.56
C ASP A 26 -1.05 5.14 23.47
N GLU A 27 -0.15 6.04 23.84
CA GLU A 27 0.43 7.04 22.92
C GLU A 27 1.14 6.40 21.73
N GLN A 28 1.84 5.28 21.98
CA GLN A 28 2.51 4.51 20.92
C GLN A 28 1.51 3.94 19.92
N PHE A 29 0.38 3.39 20.39
CA PHE A 29 -0.69 2.92 19.53
C PHE A 29 -1.25 4.04 18.64
N VAL A 30 -1.53 5.21 19.21
CA VAL A 30 -2.06 6.37 18.46
C VAL A 30 -1.05 6.87 17.43
N LEU A 31 0.25 6.90 17.78
CA LEU A 31 1.32 7.27 16.86
C LEU A 31 1.41 6.29 15.69
N LEU A 32 1.45 4.98 15.96
CA LEU A 32 1.45 3.96 14.91
C LEU A 32 0.20 4.06 14.02
N LEU A 33 -0.97 4.29 14.60
CA LEU A 33 -2.20 4.46 13.83
C LEU A 33 -2.14 5.67 12.92
N THR A 34 -1.58 6.78 13.40
CA THR A 34 -1.43 8.03 12.63
C THR A 34 -0.42 7.85 11.49
N LEU A 35 0.68 7.14 11.75
CA LEU A 35 1.65 6.73 10.73
C LEU A 35 0.99 5.86 9.65
N PHE A 36 0.29 4.80 10.06
CA PHE A 36 -0.37 3.90 9.11
C PHE A 36 -1.43 4.62 8.30
N GLU A 37 -2.23 5.50 8.91
CA GLU A 37 -3.22 6.31 8.20
C GLU A 37 -2.54 7.20 7.13
N ASP A 38 -1.44 7.86 7.48
CA ASP A 38 -0.69 8.74 6.58
C ASP A 38 -0.19 7.99 5.33
N LEU A 39 0.53 6.89 5.55
CA LEU A 39 1.06 6.06 4.46
C LEU A 39 -0.06 5.41 3.64
N SER A 40 -1.10 4.91 4.32
CA SER A 40 -2.25 4.29 3.67
C SER A 40 -3.02 5.26 2.79
N ARG A 41 -3.08 6.54 3.16
CA ARG A 41 -3.72 7.58 2.34
C ARG A 41 -3.04 7.74 0.98
N VAL A 42 -1.70 7.74 0.97
CA VAL A 42 -0.91 7.83 -0.26
C VAL A 42 -1.16 6.60 -1.14
N THR A 43 -1.10 5.39 -0.56
CA THR A 43 -1.36 4.16 -1.32
C THR A 43 -2.82 4.03 -1.77
N LYS A 44 -3.77 4.54 -0.98
CA LYS A 44 -5.19 4.55 -1.33
C LYS A 44 -5.46 5.43 -2.54
N PHE A 45 -4.86 6.62 -2.60
CA PHE A 45 -4.98 7.49 -3.77
C PHE A 45 -4.59 6.75 -5.05
N MET A 46 -3.43 6.09 -5.03
CA MET A 46 -2.97 5.27 -6.15
C MET A 46 -3.97 4.17 -6.49
N SER A 47 -4.44 3.43 -5.48
CA SER A 47 -5.42 2.35 -5.65
C SER A 47 -6.72 2.84 -6.31
N ASP A 48 -7.25 3.99 -5.89
CA ASP A 48 -8.48 4.57 -6.43
C ASP A 48 -8.29 5.00 -7.90
N GLN A 49 -7.13 5.59 -8.23
CA GLN A 49 -6.80 5.95 -9.62
C GLN A 49 -6.62 4.71 -10.51
N LEU A 50 -5.93 3.68 -10.01
CA LEU A 50 -5.69 2.43 -10.75
C LEU A 50 -6.98 1.67 -11.07
N GLN A 51 -8.01 1.84 -10.25
CA GLN A 51 -9.32 1.20 -10.42
C GLN A 51 -10.31 2.09 -11.19
N TYR A 52 -9.90 3.29 -11.61
CA TYR A 52 -10.78 4.21 -12.30
C TYR A 52 -11.13 3.68 -13.71
N PRO A 53 -12.41 3.61 -14.13
CA PRO A 53 -12.81 2.93 -15.36
C PRO A 53 -12.21 3.48 -16.66
N SER A 54 -11.81 4.74 -16.66
CA SER A 54 -11.20 5.40 -17.82
C SER A 54 -9.70 5.60 -17.66
N LEU A 55 -9.04 4.86 -16.76
CA LEU A 55 -7.60 4.93 -16.62
C LEU A 55 -6.94 4.38 -17.90
N GLU A 56 -6.04 5.18 -18.47
CA GLU A 56 -5.10 4.69 -19.48
C GLU A 56 -3.99 3.91 -18.79
N LEU A 57 -3.89 2.60 -19.07
CA LEU A 57 -2.89 1.73 -18.45
C LEU A 57 -1.46 2.20 -18.71
N SER A 58 -1.20 2.88 -19.81
CA SER A 58 0.08 3.53 -20.10
C SER A 58 0.47 4.58 -19.06
N SER A 59 -0.50 5.27 -18.46
CA SER A 59 -0.29 6.32 -17.45
C SER A 59 -0.18 5.76 -16.03
N ALA A 60 -0.40 4.46 -15.83
CA ALA A 60 -0.28 3.81 -14.54
C ALA A 60 1.17 3.81 -14.01
N MET A 61 2.15 3.80 -14.92
CA MET A 61 3.57 3.92 -14.56
C MET A 61 3.91 5.31 -14.04
N ASP A 62 3.45 6.37 -14.73
CA ASP A 62 3.66 7.76 -14.30
C ASP A 62 3.01 8.02 -12.92
N LEU A 63 1.83 7.45 -12.70
CA LEU A 63 1.15 7.48 -11.40
C LEU A 63 1.99 6.77 -10.32
N ALA A 64 2.52 5.59 -10.63
CA ALA A 64 3.37 4.84 -9.70
C ALA A 64 4.64 5.61 -9.35
N ASP A 65 5.32 6.20 -10.34
CA ASP A 65 6.52 7.02 -10.14
C ASP A 65 6.23 8.25 -9.28
N SER A 66 5.08 8.90 -9.51
CA SER A 66 4.62 10.04 -8.69
C SER A 66 4.38 9.65 -7.22
N VAL A 67 3.79 8.48 -7.00
CA VAL A 67 3.53 7.94 -5.65
C VAL A 67 4.84 7.51 -4.97
N ILE A 68 5.75 6.90 -5.71
CA ILE A 68 7.09 6.53 -5.22
C ILE A 68 7.87 7.78 -4.81
N ALA A 69 7.85 8.84 -5.62
CA ALA A 69 8.46 10.11 -5.29
C ALA A 69 7.86 10.69 -4.01
N THR A 70 6.52 10.73 -3.90
CA THR A 70 5.81 11.22 -2.72
C THR A 70 6.19 10.44 -1.44
N LEU A 71 6.30 9.11 -1.52
CA LEU A 71 6.73 8.28 -0.38
C LEU A 71 8.19 8.52 -0.02
N THR A 72 9.06 8.68 -1.02
CA THR A 72 10.49 8.96 -0.83
C THR A 72 10.70 10.32 -0.16
N ASP A 73 9.97 11.34 -0.58
CA ASP A 73 10.04 12.70 -0.04
C ASP A 73 9.52 12.79 1.40
N ARG A 74 8.67 11.84 1.82
CA ARG A 74 8.21 11.72 3.21
C ARG A 74 9.27 11.12 4.14
N ARG A 75 10.37 10.58 3.61
CA ARG A 75 11.43 9.95 4.39
C ARG A 75 12.35 10.97 5.06
N THR A 76 11.78 11.94 5.79
CA THR A 76 12.50 13.03 6.46
C THR A 76 12.12 13.16 7.94
N GLU A 77 13.00 13.80 8.71
CA GLU A 77 12.73 14.14 10.11
C GLU A 77 11.56 15.12 10.25
N GLU A 78 11.36 16.05 9.30
CA GLU A 78 10.21 16.95 9.36
C GLU A 78 8.89 16.18 9.25
N SER A 79 8.79 15.25 8.30
CA SER A 79 7.60 14.41 8.12
C SER A 79 7.30 13.56 9.36
N TRP A 80 8.35 13.04 10.01
CA TRP A 80 8.21 12.34 11.29
C TRP A 80 7.65 13.23 12.39
N ARG A 81 8.15 14.46 12.51
CA ARG A 81 7.67 15.44 13.48
C ARG A 81 6.20 15.77 13.27
N GLU A 82 5.78 16.00 12.03
CA GLU A 82 4.37 16.26 11.71
C GLU A 82 3.45 15.09 12.11
N ILE A 83 3.90 13.84 11.93
CA ILE A 83 3.15 12.66 12.37
C ILE A 83 3.05 12.61 13.90
N ARG A 84 4.15 12.90 14.61
CA ARG A 84 4.15 12.97 16.07
C ARG A 84 3.25 14.06 16.61
N ASP A 85 3.29 15.26 16.03
CA ASP A 85 2.47 16.39 16.47
C ASP A 85 0.98 16.07 16.28
N ARG A 86 0.61 15.47 15.13
CA ARG A 86 -0.76 14.99 14.91
C ARG A 86 -1.19 13.91 15.90
N ALA A 87 -0.30 12.96 16.22
CA ALA A 87 -0.58 11.91 17.19
C ALA A 87 -0.77 12.48 18.60
N SER A 88 0.07 13.44 19.02
CA SER A 88 -0.03 14.15 20.29
C SER A 88 -1.35 14.92 20.42
N ASP A 89 -1.75 15.63 19.36
CA ASP A 89 -3.04 16.30 19.27
C ASP A 89 -4.21 15.33 19.40
N LEU A 90 -4.13 14.16 18.76
CA LEU A 90 -5.14 13.11 18.84
C LEU A 90 -5.22 12.51 20.26
N CYS A 91 -4.09 12.24 20.90
CA CYS A 91 -4.03 11.79 22.29
C CYS A 91 -4.71 12.78 23.23
N THR A 92 -4.40 14.08 23.08
CA THR A 92 -4.99 15.17 23.85
C THR A 92 -6.51 15.23 23.65
N LYS A 93 -6.98 15.20 22.40
CA LYS A 93 -8.42 15.22 22.07
C LYS A 93 -9.15 13.97 22.59
N ALA A 94 -8.50 12.81 22.56
CA ALA A 94 -9.07 11.54 22.97
C ALA A 94 -9.00 11.29 24.49
N ASN A 95 -8.30 12.14 25.26
CA ASN A 95 -7.93 11.90 26.66
C ASN A 95 -7.22 10.55 26.85
N VAL A 96 -6.29 10.22 25.95
CA VAL A 96 -5.36 9.11 26.13
C VAL A 96 -4.34 9.59 27.16
N ASN A 97 -4.40 9.03 28.38
CA ASN A 97 -3.49 9.44 29.45
C ASN A 97 -2.04 9.13 29.05
N HIS A 98 -1.18 10.15 29.06
CA HIS A 98 0.29 10.01 29.05
C HIS A 98 0.84 9.37 30.33
N ASN A 99 -0.04 9.12 31.32
CA ASN A 99 0.35 8.63 32.62
C ASN A 99 0.65 7.15 32.51
N GLU A 100 1.96 6.87 32.47
CA GLU A 100 2.61 5.63 32.85
C GLU A 100 1.98 4.42 32.17
N THR A 101 2.62 3.96 31.09
CA THR A 101 2.52 2.57 30.67
C THR A 101 2.56 1.75 31.96
N PRO A 102 1.45 1.08 32.37
CA PRO A 102 1.45 0.36 33.63
C PRO A 102 2.60 -0.60 33.51
N GLU A 103 3.57 -0.55 34.43
CA GLU A 103 4.72 -1.47 34.45
C GLU A 103 4.16 -2.84 34.11
N ARG A 104 4.41 -3.29 32.87
CA ARG A 104 3.99 -4.62 32.47
C ARG A 104 4.81 -5.48 33.40
N ARG A 105 4.15 -6.06 34.41
CA ARG A 105 4.79 -7.01 35.31
C ARG A 105 5.55 -7.95 34.40
N GLN A 106 6.88 -7.91 34.49
CA GLN A 106 7.70 -8.87 33.77
C GLN A 106 7.10 -10.22 34.11
N ALA A 107 6.64 -10.94 33.08
CA ALA A 107 6.02 -12.23 33.29
C ALA A 107 7.12 -13.14 33.84
N GLN A 108 7.19 -13.24 35.17
CA GLN A 108 8.15 -14.13 35.77
C GLN A 108 7.79 -15.54 35.30
N PRO A 109 8.77 -16.30 34.80
CA PRO A 109 8.50 -17.67 34.40
C PRO A 109 7.87 -18.40 35.58
N PRO A 110 6.82 -19.22 35.35
CA PRO A 110 6.23 -20.06 36.37
C PRO A 110 7.32 -20.75 37.18
N ARG A 111 7.18 -20.83 38.51
CA ARG A 111 8.24 -21.37 39.39
C ARG A 111 8.78 -22.74 38.96
N HIS A 112 7.93 -23.57 38.35
CA HIS A 112 8.30 -24.90 37.85
C HIS A 112 9.14 -24.88 36.56
N LEU A 113 9.28 -23.74 35.89
CA LEU A 113 10.09 -23.56 34.67
C LEU A 113 11.43 -22.85 34.95
N GLN A 114 11.71 -22.48 36.20
CA GLN A 114 12.94 -21.75 36.56
C GLN A 114 14.22 -22.61 36.43
N GLU A 115 14.09 -23.93 36.43
CA GLU A 115 15.21 -24.88 36.29
C GLU A 115 15.53 -25.22 34.81
N PHE A 116 14.71 -24.74 33.87
CA PHE A 116 14.88 -25.02 32.45
C PHE A 116 15.60 -23.88 31.75
N VAL A 117 16.56 -24.21 30.87
CA VAL A 117 17.24 -23.24 30.03
C VAL A 117 16.27 -22.76 28.94
N VAL A 118 15.95 -21.48 28.95
CA VAL A 118 15.16 -20.85 27.89
C VAL A 118 16.12 -20.48 26.75
N GLU A 119 16.15 -21.30 25.69
CA GLU A 119 17.04 -21.09 24.54
C GLU A 119 16.55 -20.00 23.57
N ALA A 120 15.27 -19.60 23.66
CA ALA A 120 14.70 -18.55 22.82
C ALA A 120 13.67 -17.70 23.59
N GLN A 121 13.94 -16.39 23.68
CA GLN A 121 13.02 -15.41 24.21
C GLN A 121 12.00 -15.08 23.11
N ILE A 122 10.76 -15.56 23.23
CA ILE A 122 9.67 -15.31 22.25
C ILE A 122 9.12 -13.88 22.40
N GLU A 123 9.40 -13.21 23.53
CA GLU A 123 9.01 -11.83 23.74
C GLU A 123 9.85 -10.89 22.87
N ARG A 124 9.23 -10.33 21.82
CA ARG A 124 9.75 -9.15 21.14
C ARG A 124 9.99 -8.08 22.21
N THR A 125 11.24 -7.63 22.35
CA THR A 125 11.55 -6.45 23.15
C THR A 125 10.63 -5.33 22.70
N PRO A 126 9.74 -4.83 23.56
CA PRO A 126 8.84 -3.75 23.17
C PRO A 126 9.70 -2.55 22.78
N VAL A 127 9.41 -1.96 21.62
CA VAL A 127 10.03 -0.70 21.18
C VAL A 127 9.80 0.31 22.29
N THR A 128 10.86 0.60 23.03
CA THR A 128 10.75 1.10 24.41
C THR A 128 10.74 2.62 24.47
N SER A 129 10.98 3.28 23.33
CA SER A 129 10.93 4.72 23.20
C SER A 129 10.29 5.14 21.88
N LEU A 130 9.66 6.32 21.89
CA LEU A 130 9.15 6.95 20.68
C LEU A 130 10.28 7.17 19.65
N ASP A 131 11.51 7.38 20.11
CA ASP A 131 12.67 7.60 19.23
C ASP A 131 13.11 6.33 18.51
N ALA A 132 12.97 5.16 19.16
CA ALA A 132 13.19 3.88 18.49
C ALA A 132 12.12 3.62 17.40
N LEU A 133 10.88 4.09 17.55
CA LEU A 133 9.88 4.00 16.48
C LEU A 133 10.26 4.78 15.23
N HIS A 134 11.04 5.87 15.37
CA HIS A 134 11.50 6.63 14.23
C HIS A 134 12.45 5.81 13.35
N THR A 135 13.45 5.17 13.96
CA THR A 135 14.48 4.41 13.24
C THR A 135 14.05 2.98 12.89
N GLU A 136 13.24 2.34 13.73
CA GLU A 136 12.87 0.93 13.59
C GLU A 136 11.52 0.71 12.89
N CYS A 137 10.67 1.75 12.80
CA CYS A 137 9.35 1.64 12.17
C CYS A 137 9.16 2.67 11.04
N PHE A 138 9.26 3.96 11.31
CA PHE A 138 8.94 5.01 10.32
C PHE A 138 9.73 4.85 9.01
N TYR A 139 11.07 4.90 9.07
CA TYR A 139 11.88 4.75 7.86
C TYR A 139 11.74 3.36 7.22
N PRO A 140 11.82 2.23 7.96
CA PRO A 140 11.70 0.91 7.36
C PRO A 140 10.34 0.63 6.70
N GLU A 141 9.24 1.20 7.18
CA GLU A 141 7.93 1.04 6.54
C GLU A 141 7.84 1.83 5.22
N ILE A 142 8.37 3.06 5.17
CA ILE A 142 8.48 3.84 3.93
C ILE A 142 9.36 3.10 2.92
N ASP A 143 10.53 2.63 3.35
CA ASP A 143 11.49 1.92 2.50
C ASP A 143 10.86 0.66 1.90
N ARG A 144 10.12 -0.11 2.71
CA ARG A 144 9.38 -1.31 2.25
C ARG A 144 8.31 -0.97 1.23
N LEU A 145 7.51 0.08 1.45
CA LEU A 145 6.51 0.51 0.49
C LEU A 145 7.13 0.93 -0.84
N VAL A 146 8.21 1.72 -0.80
CA VAL A 146 8.93 2.16 -2.01
C VAL A 146 9.50 0.97 -2.77
N VAL A 147 10.15 0.03 -2.09
CA VAL A 147 10.72 -1.18 -2.71
C VAL A 147 9.63 -2.03 -3.36
N GLU A 148 8.52 -2.28 -2.66
CA GLU A 148 7.42 -3.07 -3.22
C GLU A 148 6.73 -2.36 -4.40
N MET A 149 6.57 -1.04 -4.35
CA MET A 149 6.02 -0.27 -5.48
C MET A 149 6.93 -0.35 -6.71
N ARG A 150 8.24 -0.12 -6.54
CA ARG A 150 9.22 -0.27 -7.64
C ARG A 150 9.25 -1.67 -8.21
N ARG A 151 9.08 -2.69 -7.36
CA ARG A 151 9.03 -4.10 -7.79
C ARG A 151 7.78 -4.40 -8.62
N ARG A 152 6.63 -3.86 -8.23
CA ARG A 152 5.33 -4.07 -8.92
C ARG A 152 5.24 -3.28 -10.22
N PHE A 153 5.69 -2.04 -10.21
CA PHE A 153 5.74 -1.14 -11.38
C PHE A 153 7.16 -1.11 -11.93
N SER A 154 7.69 -2.29 -12.25
CA SER A 154 9.02 -2.42 -12.84
C SER A 154 9.01 -2.00 -14.31
N THR A 155 10.19 -1.79 -14.90
CA THR A 155 10.34 -1.53 -16.34
C THR A 155 9.71 -2.63 -17.20
N GLU A 156 9.76 -3.88 -16.74
CA GLU A 156 9.15 -5.02 -17.42
C GLU A 156 7.62 -4.92 -17.39
N ALA A 157 7.02 -4.63 -16.23
CA ALA A 157 5.59 -4.40 -16.10
C ALA A 157 5.12 -3.20 -16.94
N GLY A 158 5.89 -2.10 -16.94
CA GLY A 158 5.63 -0.93 -17.77
C GLY A 158 5.67 -1.24 -19.27
N GLY A 159 6.62 -2.07 -19.70
CA GLY A 159 6.68 -2.57 -21.08
C GLY A 159 5.40 -3.31 -21.48
N VAL A 160 4.90 -4.20 -20.62
CA VAL A 160 3.63 -4.91 -20.84
C VAL A 160 2.45 -3.94 -20.91
N LEU A 161 2.35 -2.99 -19.96
CA LEU A 161 1.26 -2.01 -19.92
C LEU A 161 1.23 -1.12 -21.17
N SER A 162 2.41 -0.71 -21.68
CA SER A 162 2.52 0.08 -22.91
C SER A 162 2.01 -0.68 -24.15
N GLY A 163 2.21 -2.00 -24.19
CA GLY A 163 1.71 -2.87 -25.24
C GLY A 163 0.18 -2.93 -25.27
N VAL A 164 -0.49 -2.88 -24.12
CA VAL A 164 -1.97 -2.87 -24.06
C VAL A 164 -2.54 -1.65 -24.77
N SER A 165 -1.96 -0.47 -24.58
CA SER A 165 -2.37 0.74 -25.30
C SER A 165 -2.19 0.59 -26.81
N ALA A 166 -1.12 -0.09 -27.26
CA ALA A 166 -0.88 -0.37 -28.68
C ALA A 166 -1.83 -1.39 -29.30
N LEU A 167 -2.63 -2.12 -28.49
CA LEU A 167 -3.71 -3.00 -28.97
C LEU A 167 -5.06 -2.28 -29.10
N SER A 168 -5.18 -1.02 -28.66
CA SER A 168 -6.41 -0.24 -28.75
C SER A 168 -6.50 0.51 -30.09
N PRO A 169 -7.51 0.23 -30.95
CA PRO A 169 -7.63 0.87 -32.28
C PRO A 169 -7.81 2.39 -32.25
N LYS A 170 -8.18 2.96 -31.10
CA LYS A 170 -8.40 4.40 -30.92
C LYS A 170 -7.17 5.12 -30.37
N HIS A 171 -6.17 4.38 -29.90
CA HIS A 171 -4.99 4.94 -29.26
C HIS A 171 -3.93 5.32 -30.32
N ALA A 172 -3.14 6.35 -30.05
CA ALA A 172 -2.15 6.85 -31.01
C ALA A 172 -1.03 5.85 -31.32
N SER A 173 -0.72 4.95 -30.37
CA SER A 173 0.27 3.89 -30.54
C SER A 173 -0.29 2.60 -31.14
N PHE A 174 -1.50 2.62 -31.73
CA PHE A 174 -2.12 1.42 -32.28
C PHE A 174 -1.19 0.74 -33.31
N VAL A 175 -0.86 -0.54 -33.06
CA VAL A 175 0.06 -1.35 -33.88
C VAL A 175 1.51 -0.81 -33.90
N ASP A 176 1.91 0.00 -32.92
CA ASP A 176 3.31 0.38 -32.77
C ASP A 176 4.13 -0.82 -32.26
N ASN A 177 4.99 -1.34 -33.14
CA ASN A 177 5.87 -2.46 -32.84
C ASN A 177 6.77 -2.17 -31.63
N LYS A 178 7.22 -0.93 -31.42
CA LYS A 178 8.08 -0.57 -30.28
C LYS A 178 7.38 -0.75 -28.95
N CYS A 179 6.08 -0.44 -28.88
CA CYS A 179 5.27 -0.65 -27.69
C CYS A 179 4.90 -2.12 -27.48
N LEU A 180 4.75 -2.89 -28.57
CA LEU A 180 4.33 -4.29 -28.51
C LEU A 180 5.47 -5.27 -28.22
N GLN A 181 6.71 -4.96 -28.63
CA GLN A 181 7.85 -5.85 -28.42
C GLN A 181 8.11 -6.24 -26.96
N PRO A 182 8.12 -5.31 -25.98
CA PRO A 182 8.31 -5.68 -24.57
C PRO A 182 7.24 -6.65 -24.07
N MET A 183 5.98 -6.42 -24.47
CA MET A 183 4.86 -7.29 -24.14
C MET A 183 4.98 -8.66 -24.82
N ALA A 184 5.32 -8.70 -26.12
CA ALA A 184 5.51 -9.93 -26.87
C ALA A 184 6.63 -10.80 -26.24
N LYS A 185 7.76 -10.18 -25.91
CA LYS A 185 8.88 -10.85 -25.23
C LYS A 185 8.46 -11.40 -23.87
N PHE A 186 7.69 -10.64 -23.08
CA PHE A 186 7.18 -11.07 -21.77
C PHE A 186 6.34 -12.35 -21.88
N TYR A 187 5.53 -12.48 -22.94
CA TYR A 187 4.71 -13.67 -23.20
C TYR A 187 5.41 -14.74 -24.07
N GLY A 188 6.69 -14.57 -24.39
CA GLY A 188 7.47 -15.54 -25.19
C GLY A 188 7.15 -15.56 -26.69
N VAL A 189 6.57 -14.49 -27.23
CA VAL A 189 6.27 -14.34 -28.67
C VAL A 189 7.51 -13.80 -29.39
N THR A 190 7.89 -14.46 -30.49
CA THR A 190 9.00 -14.03 -31.35
C THR A 190 8.57 -12.94 -32.33
N GLU A 191 9.53 -12.13 -32.78
CA GLU A 191 9.28 -11.06 -33.75
C GLU A 191 8.74 -11.61 -35.10
N GLU A 192 9.16 -12.83 -35.46
CA GLU A 192 8.72 -13.56 -36.65
C GLU A 192 7.22 -13.91 -36.62
N ASN A 193 6.66 -14.13 -35.42
CA ASN A 193 5.24 -14.42 -35.24
C ASN A 193 4.41 -13.13 -35.08
N LEU A 194 4.97 -12.13 -34.39
CA LEU A 194 4.27 -10.90 -34.08
C LEU A 194 3.93 -10.08 -35.35
N THR A 195 4.90 -9.94 -36.26
CA THR A 195 4.74 -9.11 -37.46
C THR A 195 3.58 -9.55 -38.38
N PRO A 196 3.46 -10.83 -38.77
CA PRO A 196 2.33 -11.28 -39.59
C PRO A 196 0.97 -11.17 -38.88
N GLU A 197 0.90 -11.42 -37.57
CA GLU A 197 -0.33 -11.26 -36.77
C GLU A 197 -0.82 -9.80 -36.75
N LEU A 198 0.10 -8.84 -36.61
CA LEU A 198 -0.21 -7.41 -36.65
C LEU A 198 -0.71 -6.98 -38.03
N HIS A 199 -0.07 -7.46 -39.10
CA HIS A 199 -0.54 -7.21 -40.47
C HIS A 199 -1.97 -7.74 -40.69
N GLN A 200 -2.26 -8.96 -40.25
CA GLN A 200 -3.60 -9.54 -40.36
C GLN A 200 -4.64 -8.71 -39.57
N ARG A 201 -4.31 -8.28 -38.34
CA ARG A 201 -5.18 -7.44 -37.51
C ARG A 201 -5.52 -6.10 -38.17
N VAL A 202 -4.56 -5.44 -38.82
CA VAL A 202 -4.81 -4.19 -39.57
C VAL A 202 -5.76 -4.43 -40.74
N ILE A 203 -5.57 -5.53 -41.48
CA ILE A 203 -6.43 -5.93 -42.59
C ILE A 203 -7.87 -6.19 -42.10
N ASP A 204 -8.05 -6.93 -41.01
CA ASP A 204 -9.37 -7.26 -40.45
C ASP A 204 -10.13 -6.00 -40.01
N ILE A 205 -9.45 -5.03 -39.39
CA ILE A 205 -10.04 -3.76 -39.00
C ILE A 205 -10.42 -2.93 -40.23
N PHE A 206 -9.54 -2.88 -41.24
CA PHE A 206 -9.83 -2.19 -42.49
C PHE A 206 -11.05 -2.81 -43.20
N ALA A 207 -11.13 -4.13 -43.25
CA ALA A 207 -12.25 -4.88 -43.81
C ALA A 207 -13.55 -4.62 -43.03
N SER A 208 -13.52 -4.68 -41.70
CA SER A 208 -14.68 -4.39 -40.84
C SER A 208 -15.18 -2.95 -41.01
N ASN A 209 -14.27 -1.98 -41.12
CA ASN A 209 -14.62 -0.57 -41.34
C ASN A 209 -15.19 -0.33 -42.75
N HIS A 210 -14.71 -1.05 -43.77
CA HIS A 210 -15.27 -0.98 -45.13
C HIS A 210 -16.65 -1.64 -45.21
N ASN A 211 -16.87 -2.75 -44.49
CA ASN A 211 -18.16 -3.43 -44.47
C ASN A 211 -19.23 -2.59 -43.73
N ASN A 212 -18.86 -1.92 -42.62
CA ASN A 212 -19.75 -0.99 -41.92
C ASN A 212 -20.09 0.27 -42.73
N ARG A 213 -19.22 0.71 -43.65
CA ARG A 213 -19.50 1.85 -44.55
C ARG A 213 -20.39 1.47 -45.76
N ARG A 214 -20.65 0.19 -46.01
CA ARG A 214 -21.52 -0.28 -47.10
C ARG A 214 -23.00 -0.48 -46.72
N ILE A 215 -23.40 -0.24 -45.47
CA ILE A 215 -24.79 -0.44 -44.99
C ILE A 215 -25.61 0.87 -44.94
N VAL A 216 -25.10 1.99 -45.48
CA VAL A 216 -25.89 3.24 -45.62
C VAL A 216 -26.05 3.62 -47.09
N LEU A 217 -26.61 2.71 -47.89
CA LEU A 217 -27.17 3.02 -49.22
C LEU A 217 -28.27 2.01 -49.55
N LEU A 218 -29.38 2.05 -48.81
CA LEU A 218 -30.73 1.72 -49.28
C LEU A 218 -31.74 2.52 -48.45
#